data_AF-A0A961A0U9-F1
#
_entry.id   AF-A0A961A0U9-F1
#
_cell.length_a   1.000
_cell.length_b   1.000
_cell.length_c   1.000
_cell.angle_alpha   90.00
_cell.angle_beta   90.00
_cell.angle_gamma   90.00
#
_symmetry.space_group_name_H-M   'P 1'
#
loop_
_entity.id
_entity.type
_entity.pdbx_description
1 polymer ?
#
loop_
_entity_poly.entity_id
_entity_poly.type
_entity_poly.pdbx_seq_one_letter_code
_entity_poly.pdbx_strand_id
1 'polypeptide(L)'
;MKSLLTTFIEIRFPKLWMPMALYIPLGTLMAFVSLSSYPRSMGEVLGLFAMGILIWTLIEYILHRFLFHEIKLKDPWKNLISAFHLSHHQAVAVQEPDVVITRPAGSLPFAIVFYFLFALMTWSFSAAALIEVGIFAGYLAYVLFYFCAHHFSPKTRWGKFLKNY
;
A
#
# COMPACT_ATOMS: atom_id res chain seq x y z
N MET A 1 -13.14 -9.51 28.99
CA MET A 1 -12.16 -8.72 28.21
C MET A 1 -12.31 -9.09 26.76
N LYS A 2 -12.52 -8.14 25.84
CA LYS A 2 -12.47 -8.43 24.40
C LYS A 2 -11.05 -8.90 24.04
N SER A 3 -10.93 -9.89 23.15
CA SER A 3 -9.62 -10.30 22.65
C SER A 3 -9.01 -9.14 21.87
N LEU A 4 -7.68 -9.04 21.82
CA LEU A 4 -7.00 -8.03 20.98
C LEU A 4 -7.56 -8.05 19.55
N LEU A 5 -7.76 -9.25 19.00
CA LEU A 5 -8.41 -9.49 17.70
C LEU A 5 -9.79 -8.82 17.58
N THR A 6 -10.67 -8.95 18.59
CA THR A 6 -12.01 -8.32 18.55
C THR A 6 -11.93 -6.80 18.69
N THR A 7 -11.02 -6.28 19.51
CA THR A 7 -10.79 -4.82 19.61
C THR A 7 -10.25 -4.22 18.31
N PHE A 8 -9.38 -4.92 17.58
CA PHE A 8 -8.84 -4.46 16.30
C PHE A 8 -9.87 -4.49 15.15
N ILE A 9 -10.79 -5.45 15.17
CA ILE A 9 -11.89 -5.54 14.19
C ILE A 9 -12.87 -4.37 14.35
N GLU A 10 -13.08 -3.90 15.59
CA GLU A 10 -13.99 -2.78 15.90
C GLU A 10 -13.41 -1.39 15.57
N ILE A 11 -12.12 -1.29 15.19
CA ILE A 11 -11.54 -0.02 14.72
C ILE A 11 -12.14 0.30 13.35
N ARG A 12 -12.90 1.39 13.30
CA ARG A 12 -13.53 1.94 12.08
C ARG A 12 -12.48 2.02 10.96
N PHE A 13 -12.86 1.54 9.77
CA PHE A 13 -11.96 1.50 8.64
C PHE A 13 -11.49 2.90 8.23
N PRO A 14 -10.27 3.00 7.69
CA PRO A 14 -9.70 4.28 7.31
C PRO A 14 -10.40 4.83 6.06
N LYS A 15 -10.80 6.11 6.15
CA LYS A 15 -11.34 6.87 5.02
C LYS A 15 -10.28 7.07 3.93
N LEU A 16 -10.73 7.34 2.70
CA LEU A 16 -9.86 7.55 1.53
C LEU A 16 -8.71 8.55 1.74
N TRP A 17 -8.95 9.60 2.52
CA TRP A 17 -7.96 10.62 2.80
C TRP A 17 -6.86 10.18 3.78
N MET A 18 -7.08 9.12 4.58
CA MET A 18 -6.12 8.71 5.62
C MET A 18 -4.78 8.23 5.07
N PRO A 19 -4.70 7.31 4.09
CA PRO A 19 -3.40 6.96 3.50
C PRO A 19 -2.77 8.15 2.79
N MET A 20 -3.57 9.02 2.16
CA MET A 20 -3.06 10.25 1.52
C MET A 20 -2.39 11.17 2.55
N ALA A 21 -3.06 11.42 3.66
CA ALA A 21 -2.55 12.26 4.75
C ALA A 21 -1.32 11.68 5.44
N LEU A 22 -1.09 10.36 5.36
CA LEU A 22 0.10 9.71 5.90
C LEU A 22 1.25 9.69 4.90
N TYR A 23 1.02 9.12 3.71
CA TYR A 23 2.07 8.77 2.76
C TYR A 23 2.50 9.95 1.88
N ILE A 24 1.64 10.94 1.64
CA ILE A 24 2.06 12.14 0.89
C ILE A 24 3.07 12.97 1.69
N PRO A 25 2.81 13.35 2.97
CA PRO A 25 3.80 14.10 3.75
C PRO A 25 5.07 13.29 4.01
N LEU A 26 4.94 12.01 4.35
CA LEU A 26 6.09 11.13 4.57
C LEU A 26 6.95 10.99 3.30
N GLY A 27 6.32 10.70 2.16
CA GLY A 27 7.02 10.61 0.87
C GLY A 27 7.69 11.94 0.47
N THR A 28 7.01 13.07 0.69
CA THR A 28 7.58 14.40 0.43
C THR A 28 8.82 14.65 1.29
N LEU A 29 8.75 14.33 2.58
CA LEU A 29 9.89 14.46 3.50
C LEU A 29 11.06 13.55 3.08
N MET A 30 10.78 12.29 2.74
CA MET A 30 11.80 11.33 2.29
C MET A 30 12.48 11.78 0.99
N ALA A 31 11.69 12.26 0.01
CA ALA A 31 12.22 12.83 -1.23
C ALA A 31 13.10 14.06 -0.94
N PHE A 32 12.62 14.98 -0.10
CA PHE A 32 13.37 16.18 0.27
C PHE A 32 14.72 15.84 0.93
N VAL A 33 14.71 14.96 1.94
CA VAL A 33 15.93 14.52 2.62
C VAL A 33 16.87 13.84 1.63
N SER A 34 16.35 12.97 0.75
CA SER A 34 17.17 12.28 -0.24
C SER A 34 17.86 13.25 -1.21
N LEU A 35 17.11 14.18 -1.80
CA LEU A 35 17.61 15.14 -2.79
C LEU A 35 18.54 16.20 -2.17
N SER A 36 18.39 16.48 -0.88
CA SER A 36 19.27 17.40 -0.14
C SER A 36 20.56 16.74 0.34
N SER A 37 20.58 15.40 0.48
CA SER A 37 21.72 14.66 1.02
C SER A 37 22.77 14.29 -0.03
N TYR A 38 22.38 14.19 -1.30
CA TYR A 38 23.29 13.75 -2.36
C TYR A 38 22.87 14.35 -3.72
N PRO A 39 23.79 14.97 -4.48
CA PRO A 39 23.48 15.50 -5.80
C PRO A 39 23.20 14.34 -6.77
N ARG A 40 22.05 14.38 -7.44
CA ARG A 40 21.64 13.35 -8.40
C ARG A 40 21.29 13.96 -9.74
N SER A 41 21.50 13.20 -10.80
CA SER A 41 20.94 13.53 -12.10
C SER A 41 19.43 13.33 -12.09
N MET A 42 18.70 14.06 -12.94
CA MET A 42 17.26 13.86 -13.11
C MET A 42 16.94 12.41 -13.53
N GLY A 43 17.78 11.81 -14.38
CA GLY A 43 17.60 10.43 -14.83
C GLY A 43 17.68 9.42 -13.69
N GLU A 44 18.62 9.60 -12.75
CA GLU A 44 18.73 8.74 -11.57
C GLU A 44 17.50 8.86 -10.67
N VAL A 45 17.02 10.09 -10.41
CA VAL A 45 15.83 10.34 -9.59
C VAL A 45 14.61 9.66 -10.20
N LEU A 46 14.37 9.88 -11.49
CA LEU A 46 13.24 9.26 -12.19
C LEU A 46 13.37 7.73 -12.25
N GLY A 47 14.58 7.21 -12.44
CA GLY A 47 14.86 5.78 -12.45
C GLY A 47 14.54 5.10 -11.12
N LEU A 48 15.03 5.65 -10.00
CA LEU A 48 14.76 5.12 -8.66
C LEU A 48 13.28 5.19 -8.30
N PHE A 49 12.63 6.31 -8.62
CA PHE A 49 11.19 6.48 -8.41
C PHE A 49 10.36 5.50 -9.24
N ALA A 50 10.66 5.36 -10.54
CA ALA A 50 9.96 4.42 -11.43
C ALA A 50 10.17 2.97 -10.99
N MET A 51 11.38 2.63 -10.53
CA MET A 51 11.66 1.31 -9.96
C MET A 51 10.79 1.03 -8.73
N GLY A 52 10.59 2.01 -7.85
CA GLY A 52 9.66 1.90 -6.73
C GLY A 52 8.21 1.61 -7.16
N ILE A 53 7.71 2.30 -8.18
CA ILE A 53 6.37 2.03 -8.73
C ILE A 53 6.26 0.59 -9.27
N LEU A 54 7.27 0.12 -10.01
CA LEU A 54 7.28 -1.25 -10.53
C LEU A 54 7.34 -2.28 -9.40
N ILE A 55 8.16 -2.05 -8.39
CA ILE A 55 8.25 -2.89 -7.20
C ILE A 55 6.89 -2.94 -6.47
N TRP A 56 6.17 -1.82 -6.36
CA TRP A 56 4.83 -1.81 -5.78
C TRP A 56 3.89 -2.80 -6.51
N THR A 57 3.89 -2.82 -7.85
CA THR A 57 3.01 -3.75 -8.59
C THR A 57 3.31 -5.21 -8.27
N LEU A 58 4.58 -5.55 -8.04
CA LEU A 58 4.98 -6.90 -7.63
C LEU A 58 4.57 -7.19 -6.18
N ILE A 59 4.76 -6.23 -5.27
CA ILE A 59 4.31 -6.35 -3.87
C ILE A 59 2.80 -6.56 -3.81
N GLU A 60 2.03 -5.75 -4.52
CA GLU A 60 0.57 -5.86 -4.62
C GLU A 60 0.17 -7.27 -5.05
N TYR A 61 0.74 -7.76 -6.15
CA TYR A 61 0.45 -9.10 -6.66
C TYR A 61 0.78 -10.20 -5.64
N ILE A 62 1.96 -10.15 -5.02
CA ILE A 62 2.40 -11.17 -4.05
C ILE A 62 1.51 -11.15 -2.81
N LEU A 63 1.25 -9.96 -2.26
CA LEU A 63 0.41 -9.81 -1.07
C LEU A 63 -0.99 -10.34 -1.34
N HIS A 64 -1.61 -9.91 -2.45
CA HIS A 64 -2.96 -10.33 -2.81
C HIS A 64 -3.04 -11.83 -3.04
N ARG A 65 -2.12 -12.39 -3.84
CA ARG A 65 -2.18 -13.80 -4.26
C ARG A 65 -1.85 -14.77 -3.14
N PHE A 66 -0.83 -14.48 -2.33
CA PHE A 66 -0.20 -15.47 -1.43
C PHE A 66 -0.36 -15.18 0.06
N LEU A 67 -0.67 -13.94 0.46
CA LEU A 67 -0.79 -13.58 1.89
C LEU A 67 -2.22 -13.25 2.29
N PHE A 68 -2.95 -12.56 1.43
CA PHE A 68 -4.24 -11.97 1.73
C PHE A 68 -5.41 -12.94 1.56
N HIS A 69 -5.30 -13.88 0.61
CA HIS A 69 -6.32 -14.89 0.31
C HIS A 69 -5.95 -16.32 0.79
N GLU A 70 -4.91 -16.48 1.62
CA GLU A 70 -4.49 -17.77 2.17
C GLU A 70 -4.80 -17.88 3.68
N ILE A 71 -6.00 -18.35 4.05
CA ILE A 71 -6.25 -18.77 5.45
C ILE A 71 -5.57 -20.14 5.68
N LYS A 72 -4.54 -20.17 6.52
CA LYS A 72 -3.85 -21.41 6.91
C LYS A 72 -4.02 -21.62 8.42
N LEU A 73 -4.85 -22.58 8.81
CA LEU A 73 -5.23 -22.87 10.20
C LEU A 73 -4.04 -23.01 11.19
N LYS A 74 -2.84 -23.35 10.70
CA LYS A 74 -1.63 -23.56 11.51
C LYS A 74 -0.65 -22.36 11.54
N ASP A 75 -0.91 -21.27 10.82
CA ASP A 75 -0.02 -20.10 10.76
C ASP A 75 -0.72 -18.84 11.31
N PRO A 76 -0.43 -18.42 12.56
CA PRO A 76 -1.11 -17.31 13.20
C PRO A 76 -0.85 -15.96 12.52
N TRP A 77 0.30 -15.77 11.87
CA TRP A 77 0.64 -14.52 11.18
C TRP A 77 -0.10 -14.39 9.86
N LYS A 78 -0.16 -15.47 9.07
CA LYS A 78 -0.98 -15.49 7.86
C LYS A 78 -2.45 -15.32 8.17
N ASN A 79 -2.94 -15.95 9.25
CA ASN A 79 -4.32 -15.78 9.68
C ASN A 79 -4.64 -14.34 10.08
N LEU A 80 -3.72 -13.62 10.74
CA LEU A 80 -3.91 -12.21 11.07
C LEU A 80 -3.97 -11.34 9.81
N ILE A 81 -3.02 -11.50 8.89
CA ILE A 81 -2.95 -10.72 7.64
C ILE A 81 -4.15 -11.02 6.74
N SER A 82 -4.51 -12.30 6.56
CA SER A 82 -5.70 -12.71 5.84
C SER A 82 -6.98 -12.21 6.51
N ALA A 83 -7.08 -12.23 7.84
CA ALA A 83 -8.25 -11.69 8.55
C ALA A 83 -8.44 -10.19 8.30
N PHE A 84 -7.36 -9.40 8.26
CA PHE A 84 -7.45 -7.99 7.88
C PHE A 84 -8.00 -7.82 6.46
N HIS A 85 -7.49 -8.59 5.50
CA HIS A 85 -7.96 -8.51 4.11
C HIS A 85 -9.39 -9.00 3.92
N LEU A 86 -9.76 -10.11 4.57
CA LEU A 86 -11.12 -10.65 4.51
C LEU A 86 -12.14 -9.73 5.17
N SER A 87 -11.78 -9.08 6.28
CA SER A 87 -12.63 -8.06 6.91
C SER A 87 -12.89 -6.87 5.99
N HIS A 88 -11.89 -6.50 5.19
CA HIS A 88 -12.00 -5.47 4.17
C HIS A 88 -12.95 -5.92 3.04
N HIS A 89 -12.80 -7.14 2.50
CA HIS A 89 -13.73 -7.68 1.49
C HIS A 89 -15.17 -7.76 1.97
N GLN A 90 -15.39 -8.20 3.22
CA GLN A 90 -16.73 -8.25 3.80
C GLN A 90 -17.38 -6.88 3.81
N ALA A 91 -16.66 -5.85 4.25
CA ALA A 91 -17.24 -4.53 4.37
C ALA A 91 -17.34 -3.77 3.04
N VAL A 92 -16.49 -4.07 2.05
CA VAL A 92 -16.70 -3.65 0.64
C VAL A 92 -17.94 -4.31 0.04
N ALA A 93 -18.22 -5.59 0.36
CA ALA A 93 -19.40 -6.29 -0.15
C ALA A 93 -20.74 -5.70 0.36
N VAL A 94 -20.74 -5.08 1.54
CA VAL A 94 -21.91 -4.33 2.07
C VAL A 94 -21.92 -2.88 1.58
N GLN A 95 -21.07 -2.52 0.61
CA GLN A 95 -20.90 -1.18 0.03
C GLN A 95 -20.66 -0.09 1.09
N GLU A 96 -19.97 -0.40 2.18
CA GLU A 96 -19.59 0.66 3.11
C GLU A 96 -18.50 1.53 2.45
N PRO A 97 -18.80 2.81 2.14
CA PRO A 97 -17.93 3.63 1.29
C PRO A 97 -16.60 4.01 1.94
N ASP A 98 -16.50 3.81 3.26
CA ASP A 98 -15.34 4.15 4.08
C ASP A 98 -14.38 2.94 4.30
N VAL A 99 -14.63 1.80 3.66
CA VAL A 99 -13.96 0.52 3.97
C VAL A 99 -13.02 0.03 2.88
N VAL A 100 -12.33 0.96 2.24
CA VAL A 100 -11.70 0.69 0.94
C VAL A 100 -10.20 0.39 1.07
N ILE A 101 -9.63 0.44 2.29
CA ILE A 101 -8.19 0.67 2.46
C ILE A 101 -7.60 -0.08 3.65
N THR A 102 -6.41 -0.63 3.44
CA THR A 102 -5.58 -1.22 4.49
C THR A 102 -5.34 -0.19 5.61
N ARG A 103 -5.58 -0.61 6.86
CA ARG A 103 -5.28 0.20 8.06
C ARG A 103 -3.79 0.59 8.06
N PRO A 104 -3.41 1.82 8.46
CA PRO A 104 -2.00 2.20 8.57
C PRO A 104 -1.16 1.24 9.41
N ALA A 105 -1.73 0.66 10.47
CA ALA A 105 -1.08 -0.37 11.27
C ALA A 105 -0.73 -1.65 10.48
N GLY A 106 -1.46 -1.92 9.40
CA GLY A 106 -1.20 -3.03 8.49
C GLY A 106 -0.18 -2.71 7.39
N SER A 107 0.01 -1.44 7.01
CA SER A 107 0.90 -1.05 5.89
C SER A 107 2.22 -0.42 6.34
N LEU A 108 2.25 0.29 7.48
CA LEU A 108 3.44 0.98 7.97
C LEU A 108 4.59 0.02 8.37
N PRO A 109 4.36 -1.15 8.99
CA PRO A 109 5.44 -2.10 9.25
C PRO A 109 6.13 -2.58 7.97
N PHE A 110 5.37 -2.82 6.90
CA PHE A 110 5.94 -3.20 5.60
C PHE A 110 6.76 -2.05 4.99
N ALA A 111 6.26 -0.81 5.05
CA ALA A 111 7.01 0.35 4.57
C ALA A 111 8.37 0.50 5.29
N ILE A 112 8.40 0.31 6.61
CA ILE A 112 9.65 0.34 7.39
C ILE A 112 10.60 -0.77 6.92
N VAL A 113 10.11 -2.01 6.84
CA VAL A 113 10.92 -3.16 6.40
C VAL A 113 11.48 -2.94 4.99
N PHE A 114 10.65 -2.48 4.06
CA PHE A 114 11.05 -2.22 2.68
C PHE A 114 12.10 -1.11 2.58
N TYR A 115 11.92 -0.01 3.29
CA TYR A 115 12.92 1.07 3.30
C TYR A 115 14.30 0.59 3.75
N PHE A 116 14.39 -0.17 4.84
CA PHE A 116 15.66 -0.72 5.31
C PHE A 116 16.21 -1.81 4.40
N LEU A 117 15.35 -2.63 3.81
CA LEU A 117 15.75 -3.63 2.81
C LEU A 117 16.39 -2.96 1.59
N PHE A 118 15.76 -1.93 1.03
CA PHE A 118 16.32 -1.20 -0.11
C PHE A 118 17.57 -0.41 0.26
N ALA A 119 17.67 0.11 1.49
CA ALA A 119 18.89 0.74 1.96
C ALA A 119 20.06 -0.26 1.99
N LEU A 120 19.81 -1.50 2.43
CA LEU A 120 20.80 -2.57 2.39
C LEU A 120 21.17 -2.98 0.96
N MET A 121 20.19 -3.14 0.07
CA MET A 121 20.42 -3.56 -1.32
C MET A 121 21.16 -2.50 -2.14
N THR A 122 20.85 -1.23 -1.93
CA THR A 122 21.45 -0.11 -2.66
C THR A 122 22.70 0.44 -1.97
N TRP A 123 23.01 -0.02 -0.75
CA TRP A 123 24.01 0.58 0.13
C TRP A 123 23.81 2.10 0.33
N SER A 124 22.56 2.58 0.24
CA SER A 124 22.25 4.00 0.31
C SER A 124 20.83 4.24 0.82
N PHE A 125 20.73 4.78 2.05
CA PHE A 125 19.46 5.27 2.60
C PHE A 125 18.81 6.32 1.70
N SER A 126 19.62 7.15 1.07
CA SER A 126 19.14 8.21 0.19
C SER A 126 18.55 7.64 -1.11
N ALA A 127 19.16 6.63 -1.73
CA ALA A 127 18.57 5.96 -2.90
C ALA A 127 17.31 5.17 -2.52
N ALA A 128 17.36 4.44 -1.41
CA ALA A 128 16.22 3.71 -0.86
C ALA A 128 15.00 4.62 -0.61
N ALA A 129 15.24 5.86 -0.16
CA ALA A 129 14.16 6.81 0.05
C ALA A 129 13.40 7.15 -1.24
N LEU A 130 14.08 7.29 -2.38
CA LEU A 130 13.41 7.56 -3.67
C LEU A 130 12.65 6.35 -4.21
N ILE A 131 13.16 5.13 -3.96
CA ILE A 131 12.45 3.89 -4.25
C ILE A 131 11.18 3.82 -3.40
N GLU A 132 11.28 4.09 -2.10
CA GLU A 132 10.13 4.07 -1.17
C GLU A 132 9.06 5.10 -1.56
N VAL A 133 9.47 6.29 -2.02
CA VAL A 133 8.55 7.31 -2.56
C VAL A 133 7.81 6.79 -3.80
N GLY A 134 8.47 6.04 -4.68
CA GLY A 134 7.83 5.35 -5.80
C GLY A 134 6.84 4.29 -5.35
N ILE A 135 7.16 3.53 -4.30
CA ILE A 135 6.25 2.54 -3.70
C ILE A 135 5.01 3.21 -3.12
N PHE A 136 5.17 4.33 -2.39
CA PHE A 136 4.04 5.09 -1.86
C PHE A 136 3.15 5.63 -2.98
N ALA A 137 3.74 6.15 -4.07
CA ALA A 137 2.98 6.60 -5.22
C ALA A 137 2.18 5.45 -5.87
N GLY A 138 2.80 4.28 -6.05
CA GLY A 138 2.13 3.07 -6.52
C GLY A 138 0.97 2.65 -5.62
N TYR A 139 1.20 2.59 -4.30
CA TYR A 139 0.17 2.26 -3.31
C TYR A 139 -1.02 3.23 -3.34
N LEU A 140 -0.75 4.54 -3.36
CA LEU A 140 -1.82 5.55 -3.40
C LEU A 140 -2.59 5.50 -4.71
N ALA A 141 -1.93 5.22 -5.83
CA ALA A 141 -2.58 4.99 -7.12
C ALA A 141 -3.49 3.74 -7.06
N TYR A 142 -3.00 2.62 -6.51
CA TYR A 142 -3.79 1.42 -6.27
C TYR A 142 -5.05 1.72 -5.44
N VAL A 143 -4.90 2.44 -4.33
CA VAL A 143 -6.02 2.85 -3.45
C VAL A 143 -7.06 3.66 -4.23
N LEU A 144 -6.63 4.61 -5.05
CA LEU A 144 -7.53 5.43 -5.88
C LEU A 144 -8.23 4.62 -6.96
N PHE A 145 -7.51 3.75 -7.66
CA PHE A 145 -8.10 2.89 -8.69
C PHE A 145 -9.10 1.91 -8.11
N TYR A 146 -8.74 1.29 -6.98
CA TYR A 146 -9.62 0.38 -6.25
C TYR A 146 -10.88 1.11 -5.77
N PHE A 147 -10.76 2.30 -5.18
CA PHE A 147 -11.91 3.13 -4.82
C PHE A 147 -12.79 3.44 -6.02
N CYS A 148 -12.18 3.86 -7.13
CA CYS A 148 -12.91 4.22 -8.34
C CYS A 148 -13.66 3.04 -8.97
N ALA A 149 -13.06 1.85 -8.96
CA ALA A 149 -13.68 0.65 -9.51
C ALA A 149 -14.98 0.28 -8.78
N HIS A 150 -15.01 0.50 -7.46
CA HIS A 150 -16.16 0.18 -6.61
C HIS A 150 -17.23 1.28 -6.63
N HIS A 151 -16.83 2.56 -6.61
CA HIS A 151 -17.77 3.68 -6.42
C HIS A 151 -18.21 4.36 -7.71
N PHE A 152 -17.47 4.20 -8.81
CA PHE A 152 -17.80 4.82 -10.08
C PHE A 152 -18.08 3.78 -11.16
N SER A 153 -18.89 4.20 -12.14
CA SER A 153 -19.10 3.46 -13.38
C SER A 153 -18.18 4.04 -14.45
N PRO A 154 -17.06 3.37 -14.78
CA PRO A 154 -16.11 3.90 -15.75
C PRO A 154 -16.77 4.07 -17.12
N LYS A 155 -16.57 5.24 -17.72
CA LYS A 155 -17.13 5.58 -19.05
C LYS A 155 -16.24 5.08 -20.20
N THR A 156 -14.94 4.95 -19.96
CA THR A 156 -13.96 4.51 -20.98
C THR A 156 -13.96 3.00 -21.15
N ARG A 157 -13.55 2.52 -22.33
CA ARG A 157 -13.40 1.08 -22.61
C ARG A 157 -12.45 0.41 -21.63
N TRP A 158 -11.29 1.02 -21.39
CA TRP A 158 -10.29 0.52 -20.44
C TRP A 158 -10.81 0.44 -19.00
N GLY A 159 -11.51 1.47 -18.51
CA GLY A 159 -12.05 1.41 -17.16
C GLY A 159 -13.13 0.33 -16.99
N LYS A 160 -13.97 0.10 -18.01
CA LYS A 160 -14.96 -0.99 -17.99
C LYS A 160 -14.29 -2.37 -17.98
N PHE A 161 -13.21 -2.55 -18.75
CA PHE A 161 -12.42 -3.77 -18.73
C PHE A 161 -11.85 -4.04 -17.32
N LEU A 162 -11.18 -3.06 -16.71
CA LEU A 162 -10.58 -3.19 -15.38
C LEU A 162 -11.61 -3.47 -14.27
N LYS A 163 -12.84 -2.95 -14.39
CA LYS A 163 -13.91 -3.18 -13.40
C LYS A 163 -14.48 -4.61 -13.45
N ASN A 164 -14.46 -5.23 -14.63
CA ASN A 164 -15.08 -6.54 -14.88
C ASN A 164 -14.09 -7.71 -14.83
N TYR A 165 -12.79 -7.42 -14.64
CA TYR A 165 -11.72 -8.40 -14.50
C TYR A 165 -11.54 -8.77 -13.03
#